data_AF-K9KBZ8-F1
#
_entry.id   AF-K9KBZ8-F1
#
_cell.length_a   1.000
_cell.length_b   1.000
_cell.length_c   1.000
_cell.angle_alpha   90.00
_cell.angle_beta   90.00
_cell.angle_gamma   90.00
#
_symmetry.space_group_name_H-M   'P 1'
#
loop_
_entity.id
_entity.type
_entity.pdbx_description
1 polymer ?
#
loop_
_entity_poly.entity_id
_entity_poly.type
_entity_poly.pdbx_seq_one_letter_code
_entity_poly.pdbx_strand_id
1 'polypeptide(L)'
;LLDFFGHLRTFRRVLRIFFTRPTYGVAASKRQCSDVDDICSICQAEFQKPILLICQHIFCEECITLWFNREKTCPLCRTVISDHINKWKDGATSSHLQIY
;
A
#
# COMPACT_ATOMS: atom_id res chain seq x y z
N LEU A 1 10.75 -7.38 34.81
CA LEU A 1 11.53 -6.30 34.14
C LEU A 1 11.83 -6.63 32.67
N LEU A 2 12.23 -7.85 32.32
CA LEU A 2 12.46 -8.28 30.93
C LEU A 2 11.20 -8.23 30.03
N ASP A 3 10.03 -8.58 30.55
CA ASP A 3 8.74 -8.50 29.83
C ASP A 3 8.36 -7.07 29.41
N PHE A 4 8.61 -6.08 30.26
CA PHE A 4 8.22 -4.69 30.01
C PHE A 4 8.99 -4.08 28.82
N PHE A 5 10.28 -4.39 28.68
CA PHE A 5 11.09 -3.99 27.53
C PHE A 5 10.72 -4.76 26.25
N GLY A 6 10.24 -6.01 26.38
CA GLY A 6 9.67 -6.78 25.27
C GLY A 6 8.42 -6.10 24.71
N HIS A 7 7.48 -5.74 25.58
CA HIS A 7 6.25 -5.03 25.22
C HIS A 7 6.50 -3.63 24.65
N LEU A 8 7.47 -2.88 25.16
CA LEU A 8 7.81 -1.56 24.61
C LEU A 8 8.42 -1.67 23.21
N ARG A 9 9.21 -2.71 22.93
CA ARG A 9 9.78 -2.98 21.60
C ARG A 9 8.70 -3.37 20.59
N THR A 10 7.76 -4.23 20.98
CA THR A 10 6.63 -4.61 20.11
C THR A 10 5.70 -3.42 19.89
N PHE A 11 5.40 -2.64 20.92
CA PHE A 11 4.59 -1.43 20.81
C PHE A 11 5.22 -0.41 19.86
N ARG A 12 6.53 -0.14 19.99
CA ARG A 12 7.27 0.71 19.04
C ARG A 12 7.23 0.17 17.61
N ARG A 13 7.30 -1.15 17.41
CA ARG A 13 7.19 -1.77 16.09
C ARG A 13 5.79 -1.61 15.50
N VAL A 14 4.75 -1.82 16.30
CA VAL A 14 3.36 -1.64 15.88
C VAL A 14 3.10 -0.18 15.55
N LEU A 15 3.50 0.76 16.41
CA LEU A 15 3.42 2.19 16.12
C LEU A 15 4.14 2.51 14.80
N ARG A 16 5.37 2.02 14.58
CA ARG A 16 6.08 2.24 13.31
C ARG A 16 5.29 1.70 12.11
N ILE A 17 4.69 0.50 12.20
CA ILE A 17 3.86 -0.06 11.12
C ILE A 17 2.63 0.81 10.86
N PHE A 18 1.97 1.30 11.91
CA PHE A 18 0.81 2.19 11.79
C PHE A 18 1.16 3.57 11.21
N PHE A 19 2.34 4.10 11.56
CA PHE A 19 2.77 5.44 11.13
C PHE A 19 3.55 5.45 9.80
N THR A 20 3.97 4.30 9.29
CA THR A 20 4.62 4.21 7.97
C THR A 20 3.56 3.93 6.91
N ARG A 21 3.22 4.96 6.11
CA ARG A 21 2.43 4.73 4.90
C ARG A 21 3.27 3.95 3.90
N PRO A 22 2.81 2.77 3.43
CA PRO A 22 3.52 2.04 2.39
C PRO A 22 3.50 2.87 1.11
N THR A 23 4.68 3.16 0.58
CA THR A 23 4.84 3.77 -0.74
C THR A 23 4.98 2.67 -1.78
N TYR A 24 4.11 2.67 -2.79
CA TYR A 24 4.05 1.63 -3.81
C TYR A 24 4.78 2.00 -5.11
N GLY A 25 5.45 3.15 -5.13
CA GLY A 25 6.12 3.71 -6.28
C GLY A 25 6.81 5.02 -5.94
N VAL A 26 7.18 5.78 -6.98
CA VAL A 26 7.83 7.09 -6.87
C VAL A 26 6.86 8.20 -7.25
N ALA A 27 7.06 9.41 -6.75
CA ALA A 27 6.25 10.56 -7.19
C ALA A 27 6.47 10.80 -8.70
N ALA A 28 5.39 10.88 -9.47
CA ALA A 28 5.48 11.16 -10.90
C ALA A 28 5.78 12.64 -11.15
N SER A 29 6.58 12.93 -12.17
CA SER A 29 6.80 14.30 -12.61
C SER A 29 5.61 14.83 -13.42
N LYS A 30 5.44 16.15 -13.49
CA LYS A 30 4.36 16.78 -14.29
C LYS A 30 4.37 16.35 -15.76
N ARG A 31 5.56 16.16 -16.34
CA ARG A 31 5.72 15.72 -17.74
C ARG A 31 5.17 14.31 -17.98
N GLN A 32 5.28 13.44 -16.98
CA GLN A 32 4.78 12.06 -17.09
C GLN A 32 3.26 12.01 -16.93
N CYS A 33 2.67 12.95 -16.20
CA CYS A 33 1.21 13.04 -16.04
C CYS A 33 0.54 13.57 -17.31
N SER A 34 1.19 14.52 -18.01
CA SER A 34 0.67 15.05 -19.28
C SER A 34 0.61 14.01 -20.40
N ASP A 35 1.47 12.99 -20.37
CA ASP A 35 1.47 11.89 -21.37
C ASP A 35 0.23 10.99 -21.26
N VAL A 36 -0.52 11.07 -20.16
CA VAL A 36 -1.73 10.25 -19.87
C VAL A 36 -2.95 11.13 -19.60
N ASP A 37 -3.04 12.28 -20.28
CA ASP A 37 -4.15 13.25 -20.20
C ASP A 37 -4.38 13.85 -18.80
N ASP A 38 -3.39 13.76 -17.89
CA ASP A 38 -3.48 14.20 -16.50
C ASP A 38 -4.65 13.59 -15.69
N ILE A 39 -5.25 12.50 -16.18
CA ILE A 39 -6.41 11.84 -15.57
C ILE A 39 -6.03 10.49 -14.96
N CYS A 40 -6.40 10.29 -13.70
CA CYS A 40 -6.27 9.01 -13.01
C CYS A 40 -7.33 8.02 -13.49
N SER A 41 -6.93 6.86 -13.99
CA SER A 41 -7.86 5.81 -14.48
C SER A 41 -8.69 5.12 -13.40
N ILE A 42 -8.39 5.32 -12.11
CA ILE A 42 -9.18 4.78 -10.99
C ILE A 42 -10.32 5.74 -10.60
N CYS A 43 -10.00 7.01 -10.34
CA CYS A 43 -11.01 8.00 -9.91
C CYS A 43 -11.60 8.83 -11.06
N GLN A 44 -11.05 8.70 -12.27
CA GLN A 44 -11.46 9.43 -13.48
C GLN A 44 -11.42 10.97 -13.30
N ALA A 45 -10.49 11.44 -12.47
CA ALA A 45 -10.27 12.85 -12.18
C ALA A 45 -8.78 13.21 -12.28
N GLU A 46 -8.46 14.50 -12.21
CA GLU A 46 -7.08 15.00 -12.24
C GLU A 46 -6.22 14.36 -11.15
N PHE A 47 -4.95 14.09 -11.45
CA PHE A 47 -4.05 13.45 -10.51
C PHE A 47 -3.84 14.26 -9.22
N GLN A 48 -4.18 13.65 -8.09
CA GLN A 48 -3.79 14.14 -6.76
C GLN A 48 -2.64 13.29 -6.24
N LYS A 49 -1.46 13.93 -6.07
CA LYS A 49 -0.21 13.25 -5.67
C LYS A 49 0.06 12.02 -6.55
N PRO A 50 0.35 12.22 -7.85
CA PRO A 50 0.54 11.12 -8.77
C PRO A 50 1.75 10.27 -8.37
N ILE A 51 1.56 8.96 -8.39
CA ILE A 51 2.59 7.96 -8.13
C ILE A 51 2.80 7.14 -9.40
N LEU A 52 4.05 7.05 -9.85
CA LEU A 52 4.49 6.18 -10.91
C LEU A 52 4.89 4.82 -10.32
N LEU A 53 4.23 3.78 -10.80
CA LEU A 53 4.55 2.39 -10.45
C LEU A 53 5.74 1.87 -11.28
N ILE A 54 6.35 0.78 -10.83
CA ILE A 54 7.46 0.11 -11.55
C ILE A 54 7.09 -0.34 -12.96
N CYS A 55 5.80 -0.58 -13.22
CA CYS A 55 5.25 -0.91 -14.53
C CYS A 55 4.96 0.33 -15.40
N GLN A 56 5.44 1.52 -15.01
CA GLN A 56 5.29 2.80 -15.70
C GLN A 56 3.85 3.33 -15.82
N HIS A 57 2.93 2.86 -14.97
CA HIS A 57 1.56 3.39 -14.91
C HIS A 57 1.41 4.38 -13.75
N ILE A 58 0.60 5.42 -13.96
CA ILE A 58 0.43 6.55 -13.02
C ILE A 58 -0.98 6.54 -12.44
N PHE A 59 -1.07 6.74 -11.12
CA PHE A 59 -2.32 6.81 -10.37
C PHE A 59 -2.19 7.81 -9.22
N CYS A 60 -3.31 8.26 -8.65
CA CYS A 60 -3.27 8.99 -7.38
C CYS A 60 -2.76 8.08 -6.25
N GLU A 61 -1.96 8.64 -5.34
CA GLU A 61 -1.44 7.92 -4.16
C GLU A 61 -2.55 7.20 -3.37
N GLU A 62 -3.66 7.89 -3.11
CA GLU A 62 -4.77 7.32 -2.35
C GLU A 62 -5.53 6.24 -3.13
N CYS A 63 -5.77 6.48 -4.42
CA CYS A 63 -6.47 5.53 -5.30
C CYS A 63 -5.72 4.20 -5.37
N ILE A 64 -4.41 4.25 -5.61
CA ILE A 64 -3.62 3.04 -5.74
C ILE A 64 -3.40 2.36 -4.38
N THR A 65 -3.34 3.13 -3.29
CA THR A 65 -3.28 2.58 -1.92
C THR A 65 -4.53 1.78 -1.57
N LEU A 66 -5.72 2.28 -1.93
CA LEU A 66 -6.98 1.57 -1.74
C LEU A 66 -7.06 0.32 -2.61
N TRP A 67 -6.61 0.40 -3.86
CA TRP A 67 -6.53 -0.75 -4.75
C TRP A 67 -5.65 -1.85 -4.16
N PHE A 68 -4.46 -1.51 -3.66
CA PHE A 68 -3.55 -2.44 -3.02
C PHE A 68 -4.04 -3.03 -1.70
N ASN A 69 -5.13 -2.53 -1.12
CA ASN A 69 -5.79 -3.23 -0.01
C ASN A 69 -6.55 -4.49 -0.47
N ARG A 70 -6.94 -4.56 -1.75
CA ARG A 70 -7.70 -5.68 -2.31
C ARG A 70 -6.83 -6.55 -3.22
N GLU A 71 -6.08 -5.94 -4.13
CA GLU A 71 -5.37 -6.63 -5.20
C GLU A 71 -3.93 -6.12 -5.30
N LYS A 72 -2.93 -6.98 -5.50
CA LYS A 72 -1.50 -6.59 -5.51
C LYS A 72 -0.93 -6.27 -6.89
N THR A 73 -1.80 -6.20 -7.89
CA THR A 73 -1.43 -5.98 -9.28
C THR A 73 -1.76 -4.57 -9.73
N CYS A 74 -1.07 -4.07 -10.75
CA CYS A 74 -1.44 -2.83 -11.42
C CYS A 74 -2.85 -2.96 -12.04
N PRO A 75 -3.76 -1.96 -11.88
CA PRO A 75 -5.09 -1.98 -12.50
C PRO A 75 -5.09 -2.06 -14.03
N LEU A 76 -4.04 -1.54 -14.69
CA LEU A 76 -3.96 -1.45 -16.15
C LEU A 76 -3.29 -2.68 -16.79
N CYS A 77 -2.13 -3.09 -16.28
CA CYS A 77 -1.32 -4.16 -16.90
C CYS A 77 -1.26 -5.46 -16.10
N ARG A 78 -1.86 -5.50 -14.90
CA ARG A 78 -1.83 -6.65 -13.98
C ARG A 78 -0.44 -7.09 -13.51
N THR A 79 0.62 -6.34 -13.80
CA THR A 79 1.96 -6.57 -13.22
C THR A 79 1.89 -6.51 -11.70
N VAL A 80 2.52 -7.46 -11.02
CA VAL A 80 2.61 -7.50 -9.55
C VAL A 80 3.57 -6.40 -9.07
N ILE A 81 3.09 -5.52 -8.18
CA ILE A 81 3.83 -4.33 -7.74
C ILE A 81 4.45 -4.50 -6.35
N SER A 82 3.94 -5.43 -5.56
CA SER A 82 4.47 -5.75 -4.24
C SER A 82 4.32 -7.24 -3.93
N ASP A 83 5.44 -7.89 -3.64
CA ASP A 83 5.49 -9.29 -3.14
C ASP A 83 5.37 -9.36 -1.60
N HIS A 84 5.28 -8.21 -0.93
CA HIS A 84 5.04 -8.17 0.51
C HIS A 84 3.58 -8.56 0.80
N ILE A 85 3.35 -9.87 0.92
CA ILE A 85 2.19 -10.42 1.62
C ILE A 85 2.25 -9.87 3.04
N ASN A 86 1.42 -8.87 3.32
CA ASN A 86 1.19 -8.40 4.66
C ASN A 86 0.47 -9.52 5.41
N LYS A 87 1.21 -10.50 5.95
CA LYS A 87 0.67 -11.69 6.64
C LYS A 87 -0.34 -11.36 7.75
N TRP A 88 -0.31 -10.12 8.25
CA TRP A 88 -1.26 -9.59 9.23
C TRP A 88 -2.63 -9.19 8.64
N LYS A 89 -2.79 -9.12 7.31
CA LYS A 89 -4.07 -8.78 6.65
C LYS A 89 -4.90 -10.01 6.26
N ASP A 90 -4.36 -11.22 6.40
CA ASP A 90 -5.04 -12.48 6.04
C ASP A 90 -6.15 -12.89 7.03
N GLY A 91 -6.55 -12.02 7.96
CA GLY A 91 -7.53 -12.34 9.01
C GLY A 91 -7.03 -13.37 10.04
N ALA A 92 -5.79 -13.84 9.92
CA ALA A 92 -5.18 -14.85 10.80
C ALA A 92 -4.91 -14.36 12.24
N THR A 93 -5.21 -13.09 12.57
CA THR A 93 -5.23 -12.57 13.95
C THR A 93 -6.50 -12.93 14.72
N SER A 94 -7.35 -13.80 14.18
CA SER A 94 -8.36 -14.50 14.98
C SER A 94 -7.65 -15.41 15.98
N SER A 95 -7.63 -15.04 17.25
CA SER A 95 -7.31 -15.94 18.36
C SER A 95 -8.48 -16.91 18.58
N HIS A 96 -8.92 -17.62 17.55
CA HIS A 96 -9.91 -18.68 17.69
C HIS A 96 -9.16 -19.97 18.04
N LEU A 97 -8.86 -20.13 19.33
CA LEU A 97 -8.53 -21.43 19.89
C LEU A 97 -9.80 -22.30 19.75
N GLN A 98 -9.88 -23.12 18.71
CA GLN A 98 -10.85 -24.22 18.70
C GLN A 98 -10.38 -25.24 19.72
N ILE A 99 -10.91 -25.12 20.94
CA ILE A 99 -10.89 -26.19 21.92
C ILE A 99 -12.03 -27.13 21.50
N TYR A 100 -11.65 -28.30 21.00
CA TYR A 100 -12.53 -29.47 21.01
C TYR A 100 -12.35 -30.19 22.35
#